data_AF-A0A7I9Y7V4-F1
#
_entry.id   AF-A0A7I9Y7V4-F1
#
_cell.length_a   1.000
_cell.length_b   1.000
_cell.length_c   1.000
_cell.angle_alpha   90.00
_cell.angle_beta   90.00
_cell.angle_gamma   90.00
#
_symmetry.space_group_name_H-M   'P 1'
#
loop_
_entity.id
_entity.type
_entity.pdbx_description
1 polymer ?
#
loop_
_entity_poly.entity_id
_entity_poly.type
_entity_poly.pdbx_seq_one_letter_code
_entity_poly.pdbx_strand_id
1 'polypeptide(L)'
;MCDVLDFGMSPPEVTSAKIYAGPGSGPLLAAAASYDALAAQLNTFAAGYFSVIADLQGESWTGRASAAMAAAATRYAEWAAATAGRSNAPPVRPARRRPPMRTPV
;
A
#
# COMPACT_ATOMS: atom_id res chain seq x y z
N MET A 1 -29.27 -0.34 -18.99
CA MET A 1 -28.42 -1.30 -18.28
C MET A 1 -27.71 -0.58 -17.15
N CYS A 2 -28.43 -0.35 -16.04
CA CYS A 2 -27.92 0.15 -14.75
C CYS A 2 -28.78 -0.56 -13.69
N ASP A 3 -28.29 -1.68 -13.17
CA ASP A 3 -29.05 -2.47 -12.17
C ASP A 3 -28.14 -3.17 -11.14
N VAL A 4 -26.85 -2.80 -11.05
CA VAL A 4 -25.91 -3.54 -10.17
C VAL A 4 -25.81 -2.93 -8.76
N LEU A 5 -26.18 -1.64 -8.56
CA LEU A 5 -26.09 -0.97 -7.25
C LEU A 5 -27.24 0.04 -7.01
N ASP A 6 -28.45 -0.18 -7.55
CA ASP A 6 -29.59 0.66 -7.17
C ASP A 6 -30.26 0.15 -5.88
N PHE A 7 -29.77 0.66 -4.74
CA PHE A 7 -30.37 0.38 -3.43
C PHE A 7 -31.68 1.14 -3.19
N GLY A 8 -32.04 2.10 -4.05
CA GLY A 8 -33.25 2.91 -3.95
C GLY A 8 -34.52 2.23 -4.47
N MET A 9 -34.38 1.19 -5.30
CA MET A 9 -35.51 0.32 -5.70
C MET A 9 -35.92 -0.68 -4.62
N SER A 10 -35.09 -0.88 -3.60
CA SER A 10 -35.37 -1.80 -2.49
C SER A 10 -36.10 -1.07 -1.36
N PRO A 11 -37.13 -1.68 -0.73
CA PRO A 11 -37.68 -1.17 0.52
C PRO A 11 -36.59 -0.99 1.59
N PRO A 12 -36.73 0.01 2.48
CA PRO A 12 -35.72 0.34 3.49
C PRO A 12 -35.43 -0.83 4.45
N GLU A 13 -36.37 -1.73 4.68
CA GLU A 13 -36.24 -2.92 5.53
C GLU A 13 -35.18 -3.87 4.99
N VAL A 14 -35.13 -4.05 3.66
CA VAL A 14 -34.21 -4.97 3.00
C VAL A 14 -32.79 -4.40 2.99
N THR A 15 -32.63 -3.10 2.71
CA THR A 15 -31.31 -2.45 2.78
C THR A 15 -30.80 -2.40 4.22
N SER A 16 -31.67 -2.10 5.18
CA SER A 16 -31.32 -2.11 6.61
C SER A 16 -30.92 -3.52 7.08
N ALA A 17 -31.69 -4.55 6.73
CA ALA A 17 -31.36 -5.93 7.06
C ALA A 17 -29.97 -6.34 6.52
N LYS A 18 -29.60 -5.89 5.32
CA LYS A 18 -28.26 -6.12 4.74
C LYS A 18 -27.13 -5.40 5.50
N ILE A 19 -27.39 -4.20 6.03
CA ILE A 19 -26.39 -3.43 6.79
C ILE A 19 -26.20 -3.98 8.21
N TYR A 20 -27.30 -4.38 8.87
CA TYR A 20 -27.27 -4.87 10.25
C TYR A 20 -26.93 -6.36 10.36
N ALA A 21 -27.06 -7.12 9.27
CA ALA A 21 -26.58 -8.49 9.20
C ALA A 21 -25.08 -8.53 8.89
N GLY A 22 -24.39 -9.53 9.46
CA GLY A 22 -22.99 -9.84 9.13
C GLY A 22 -22.02 -9.62 10.29
N PRO A 23 -20.71 -9.90 10.06
CA PRO A 23 -19.70 -9.98 11.12
C PRO A 23 -19.16 -8.62 11.59
N GLY A 24 -19.74 -7.50 11.14
CA GLY A 24 -19.24 -6.15 11.45
C GLY A 24 -17.87 -5.85 10.84
N SER A 25 -17.15 -4.89 11.42
CA SER A 25 -15.84 -4.44 10.93
C SER A 25 -14.64 -5.28 11.40
N GLY A 26 -14.86 -6.28 12.26
CA GLY A 26 -13.79 -7.12 12.82
C GLY A 26 -12.84 -7.71 11.77
N PRO A 27 -13.35 -8.33 10.69
CA PRO A 27 -12.51 -8.85 9.61
C PRO A 27 -11.69 -7.77 8.89
N LEU A 28 -12.22 -6.55 8.75
CA LEU A 28 -11.48 -5.42 8.15
C LEU A 28 -10.35 -4.93 9.06
N LEU A 29 -10.57 -4.91 10.37
CA LEU A 29 -9.54 -4.55 11.35
C LEU A 29 -8.44 -5.61 11.40
N ALA A 30 -8.80 -6.89 11.34
CA ALA A 30 -7.82 -7.99 11.26
C ALA A 30 -6.99 -7.91 9.97
N ALA A 31 -7.62 -7.61 8.83
CA ALA A 31 -6.92 -7.38 7.57
C ALA A 31 -5.95 -6.19 7.67
N ALA A 32 -6.39 -5.05 8.22
CA ALA A 32 -5.52 -3.89 8.42
C ALA A 32 -4.28 -4.23 9.27
N ALA A 33 -4.46 -4.93 10.40
CA ALA A 33 -3.34 -5.37 11.24
C ALA A 33 -2.37 -6.30 10.49
N SER A 34 -2.88 -7.16 9.60
CA SER A 34 -2.02 -8.02 8.77
C SER A 34 -1.19 -7.24 7.75
N TYR A 35 -1.75 -6.16 7.18
CA TYR A 35 -1.01 -5.26 6.29
C TYR A 35 0.04 -4.43 7.03
N ASP A 36 -0.22 -4.03 8.28
CA ASP A 36 0.79 -3.38 9.13
C ASP A 36 1.94 -4.33 9.47
N ALA A 37 1.63 -5.59 9.80
CA ALA A 37 2.64 -6.62 10.04
C ALA A 37 3.50 -6.88 8.78
N LEU A 38 2.86 -6.95 7.61
CA LEU A 38 3.57 -7.08 6.33
C LEU A 38 4.48 -5.87 6.06
N ALA A 39 4.03 -4.64 6.36
CA ALA A 39 4.85 -3.45 6.24
C ALA A 39 6.11 -3.53 7.12
N ALA A 40 5.96 -3.96 8.37
CA ALA A 40 7.09 -4.15 9.28
C ALA A 40 8.09 -5.18 8.74
N GLN A 41 7.61 -6.32 8.25
CA GLN A 41 8.47 -7.37 7.66
C GLN A 41 9.23 -6.88 6.43
N LEU A 42 8.58 -6.13 5.54
CA LEU A 42 9.22 -5.55 4.35
C LEU A 42 10.30 -4.52 4.71
N ASN A 43 10.08 -3.72 5.76
CA ASN A 43 11.09 -2.78 6.26
C ASN A 43 12.30 -3.51 6.84
N THR A 44 12.08 -4.55 7.67
CA THR A 44 13.18 -5.38 8.20
C THR A 44 13.96 -6.07 7.07
N PHE A 45 13.26 -6.59 6.06
CA PHE A 45 13.87 -7.18 4.88
C PHE A 45 14.76 -6.17 4.13
N ALA A 46 14.24 -4.96 3.85
CA ALA A 46 15.01 -3.92 3.16
C ALA A 46 16.25 -3.52 3.96
N ALA A 47 16.10 -3.30 5.27
CA ALA A 47 17.22 -2.95 6.15
C ALA A 47 18.31 -4.03 6.18
N GLY A 48 17.92 -5.31 6.24
CA GLY A 48 18.85 -6.43 6.20
C GLY A 48 19.64 -6.50 4.89
N TYR A 49 18.98 -6.29 3.75
CA TYR A 49 19.66 -6.23 2.45
C TYR A 49 20.65 -5.06 2.36
N PHE A 50 20.26 -3.87 2.80
CA PHE A 50 21.16 -2.72 2.82
C PHE A 50 22.39 -2.95 3.72
N SER A 51 22.22 -3.61 4.87
CA SER A 51 23.33 -4.00 5.75
C SER A 51 24.31 -4.93 5.04
N VAL A 52 23.83 -6.03 4.47
CA VAL A 52 24.69 -7.01 3.78
C VAL A 52 25.43 -6.39 2.60
N ILE A 53 24.75 -5.51 1.83
CA ILE A 53 25.41 -4.80 0.72
C ILE A 53 26.52 -3.89 1.25
N ALA A 54 26.29 -3.17 2.34
CA ALA A 54 27.29 -2.29 2.96
C ALA A 54 28.49 -3.08 3.50
N ASP A 55 28.25 -4.19 4.19
CA ASP A 55 29.30 -5.05 4.73
C ASP A 55 30.18 -5.62 3.61
N LEU A 56 29.56 -6.19 2.57
CA LEU A 56 30.31 -6.73 1.43
C LEU A 56 31.16 -5.66 0.72
N GLN A 57 30.63 -4.45 0.55
CA GLN A 57 31.39 -3.34 -0.04
C GLN A 57 32.58 -2.91 0.83
N GLY A 58 32.49 -3.06 2.16
CA GLY A 58 33.58 -2.79 3.10
C GLY A 58 34.65 -3.90 3.16
N GLU A 59 34.27 -5.16 2.93
CA GLU A 59 35.11 -6.35 3.11
C GLU A 59 35.89 -6.79 1.85
N SER A 60 36.23 -5.85 0.95
CA SER A 60 37.01 -6.06 -0.30
C SER A 60 36.25 -6.58 -1.53
N TRP A 61 34.91 -6.73 -1.47
CA TRP A 61 34.12 -7.05 -2.67
C TRP A 61 34.03 -5.86 -3.63
N THR A 62 35.00 -5.74 -4.53
CA THR A 62 35.20 -4.56 -5.38
C THR A 62 35.25 -4.91 -6.87
N GLY A 63 35.09 -3.89 -7.72
CA GLY A 63 35.12 -4.02 -9.18
C GLY A 63 33.75 -3.98 -9.86
N ARG A 64 33.74 -3.97 -11.20
CA ARG A 64 32.52 -3.73 -12.01
C ARG A 64 31.42 -4.78 -11.79
N ALA A 65 31.80 -6.04 -11.58
CA ALA A 65 30.84 -7.12 -11.34
C ALA A 65 30.19 -7.00 -9.95
N SER A 66 30.97 -6.70 -8.91
CA SER A 66 30.46 -6.41 -7.56
C SER A 66 29.48 -5.24 -7.59
N ALA A 67 29.85 -4.13 -8.24
CA ALA A 67 28.99 -2.96 -8.38
C ALA A 67 27.66 -3.27 -9.10
N ALA A 68 27.69 -4.11 -10.14
CA ALA A 68 26.48 -4.53 -10.85
C ALA A 68 25.56 -5.38 -9.96
N MET A 69 26.12 -6.29 -9.17
CA MET A 69 25.35 -7.11 -8.21
C MET A 69 24.75 -6.27 -7.08
N ALA A 70 25.52 -5.33 -6.51
CA ALA A 70 25.04 -4.40 -5.50
C ALA A 70 23.87 -3.55 -6.03
N ALA A 71 23.98 -3.00 -7.25
CA ALA A 71 22.90 -2.23 -7.86
C ALA A 71 21.62 -3.05 -8.06
N ALA A 72 21.74 -4.32 -8.48
CA ALA A 72 20.60 -5.21 -8.62
C ALA A 72 19.91 -5.48 -7.27
N ALA A 73 20.69 -5.78 -6.23
CA ALA A 73 20.16 -6.04 -4.89
C ALA A 73 19.50 -4.80 -4.25
N THR A 74 20.09 -3.62 -4.43
CA THR A 74 19.54 -2.33 -3.97
C THR A 74 18.13 -2.08 -4.53
N ARG A 75 17.90 -2.37 -5.82
CA ARG A 75 16.58 -2.18 -6.44
C ARG A 75 15.48 -3.00 -5.75
N TYR A 76 15.79 -4.21 -5.28
CA TYR A 76 14.83 -5.04 -4.55
C TYR A 76 14.57 -4.50 -3.14
N ALA A 77 15.61 -4.03 -2.45
CA ALA A 77 15.46 -3.40 -1.14
C ALA A 77 14.64 -2.10 -1.20
N GLU A 78 14.86 -1.28 -2.24
CA GLU A 78 14.06 -0.07 -2.49
C GLU A 78 12.60 -0.39 -2.79
N TRP A 79 12.33 -1.41 -3.62
CA TRP A 79 10.97 -1.87 -3.88
C TRP A 79 10.28 -2.34 -2.59
N ALA A 80 10.98 -3.09 -1.74
CA ALA A 80 10.44 -3.56 -0.47
C ALA A 80 10.11 -2.38 0.46
N ALA A 81 11.00 -1.40 0.59
CA ALA A 81 10.76 -0.20 1.39
C ALA A 81 9.57 0.63 0.86
N ALA A 82 9.48 0.82 -0.46
CA ALA A 82 8.36 1.54 -1.08
C ALA A 82 7.03 0.80 -0.90
N THR A 83 7.05 -0.54 -0.94
CA THR A 83 5.85 -1.36 -0.75
C THR A 83 5.41 -1.38 0.72
N ALA A 84 6.36 -1.40 1.66
CA ALA A 84 6.06 -1.24 3.08
C ALA A 84 5.28 0.06 3.35
N GLY A 85 5.74 1.18 2.76
CA GLY A 85 5.05 2.47 2.89
C GLY A 85 3.67 2.53 2.24
N ARG A 86 3.33 1.62 1.31
CA ARG A 86 1.97 1.51 0.73
C ARG A 86 1.06 0.63 1.59
N SER A 87 1.62 -0.38 2.25
CA SER A 87 0.88 -1.35 3.05
C SER A 87 0.32 -0.73 4.34
N ASN A 88 1.02 0.25 4.93
CA ASN A 88 0.56 0.97 6.12
C ASN A 88 -0.13 2.31 5.82
N ALA A 89 -0.20 2.72 4.55
CA ALA A 89 -0.71 4.04 4.20
C ALA A 89 -2.24 4.10 4.33
N PRO A 90 -2.79 5.09 5.06
CA PRO A 90 -4.21 5.38 4.95
C PRO A 90 -4.53 5.82 3.52
N PRO A 91 -5.74 5.57 3.00
CA PRO A 91 -6.12 5.97 1.65
C PRO A 91 -6.04 7.49 1.50
N VAL A 92 -5.00 7.98 0.82
CA VAL A 92 -4.86 9.39 0.44
C VAL A 92 -5.79 9.65 -0.75
N ARG A 93 -6.88 10.40 -0.50
CA ARG A 93 -7.62 11.03 -1.61
C ARG A 93 -6.79 12.22 -2.11
N PRO A 94 -6.47 12.30 -3.41
CA PRO A 94 -5.90 13.51 -3.96
C PRO A 94 -6.91 14.64 -3.77
N ALA A 95 -6.46 15.74 -3.18
CA ALA A 95 -7.26 16.97 -3.07
C ALA A 95 -7.75 17.32 -4.48
N ARG A 96 -9.07 17.27 -4.70
CA ARG A 96 -9.66 17.71 -5.97
C ARG A 96 -9.24 19.17 -6.16
N ARG A 97 -8.33 19.42 -7.11
CA ARG A 97 -8.06 20.79 -7.59
C ARG A 97 -9.39 21.35 -8.08
N ARG A 98 -10.00 22.24 -7.31
CA ARG A 98 -11.19 22.99 -7.73
C ARG A 98 -10.76 23.82 -8.95
N PRO A 99 -11.36 23.62 -10.14
CA PRO A 99 -11.09 24.50 -11.27
C PRO A 99 -11.55 25.93 -10.94
N PRO A 100 -10.86 26.97 -11.42
CA PRO A 100 -11.29 28.34 -11.22
C PRO A 100 -12.66 28.56 -11.89
N MET A 101 -13.57 29.24 -11.19
CA MET A 101 -14.85 29.66 -11.75
C MET A 101 -14.58 30.53 -12.98
N ARG A 102 -14.97 30.06 -14.17
CA ARG A 102 -15.13 30.93 -15.33
C ARG A 102 -16.33 31.82 -15.07
N THR A 103 -16.09 33.11 -14.87
CA THR A 103 -17.16 34.11 -14.88
C THR A 103 -17.74 34.21 -16.29
N PRO A 104 -19.08 34.27 -16.45
CA PRO A 104 -19.69 34.51 -17.74
C PRO A 104 -19.37 35.93 -18.23
N VAL A 105 -19.07 36.04 -19.52
CA VAL A 105 -18.90 37.29 -20.28
C VAL A 105 -20.26 37.94 -20.49
#